data_AF-A0A1V8SU31-F1
#
_entry.id   AF-A0A1V8SU31-F1
#
_cell.length_a   1.000
_cell.length_b   1.000
_cell.length_c   1.000
_cell.angle_alpha   90.00
_cell.angle_beta   90.00
_cell.angle_gamma   90.00
#
_symmetry.space_group_name_H-M   'P 1'
#
loop_
_entity.id
_entity.type
_entity.pdbx_description
1 polymer ?
#
loop_
_entity_poly.entity_id
_entity_poly.type
_entity_poly.pdbx_seq_one_letter_code
_entity_poly.pdbx_strand_id
1 'polypeptide(L)'
;MSTSAWLPPLSGGLLPYWLLLTSAISLANSIQAYTTLARTREVYAGPAPATYKAPTNPLALTFTAIPNPNSPVTPLSARTFGTWTALAAVIRFYCAYSLNDPRFYQLALWTYGVAWMHFVSEWLDV
;
A
#
# COMPACT_ATOMS: atom_id res chain seq x y z
N MET A 1 8.57 -30.20 -4.42
CA MET A 1 9.44 -29.01 -4.21
C MET A 1 9.28 -28.57 -2.77
N SER A 2 10.37 -28.49 -2.00
CA SER A 2 10.32 -28.07 -0.60
C SER A 2 10.05 -26.57 -0.51
N THR A 3 9.06 -26.15 0.30
CA THR A 3 8.69 -24.73 0.49
C THR A 3 9.81 -23.88 1.08
N SER A 4 10.81 -24.51 1.71
CA SER A 4 12.00 -23.87 2.25
C SER A 4 12.95 -23.27 1.20
N ALA A 5 12.79 -23.59 -0.09
CA ALA A 5 13.59 -22.96 -1.16
C ALA A 5 13.15 -21.53 -1.49
N TRP A 6 11.90 -21.17 -1.18
CA TRP A 6 11.31 -19.87 -1.52
C TRP A 6 11.20 -18.93 -0.32
N LEU A 7 11.30 -19.47 0.90
CA LEU A 7 11.18 -18.70 2.13
C LEU A 7 12.55 -18.12 2.52
N PRO A 8 12.60 -16.93 3.15
CA PRO A 8 13.84 -16.35 3.60
C PRO A 8 14.49 -17.22 4.67
N PRO A 9 15.83 -17.12 4.83
CA PRO A 9 16.54 -17.88 5.84
C PRO A 9 16.01 -17.60 7.25
N LEU A 10 15.73 -18.65 8.02
CA LEU A 10 15.33 -18.58 9.43
C LEU A 10 16.39 -17.98 10.37
N SER A 11 17.63 -17.79 9.88
CA SER A 11 18.74 -17.27 10.68
C SER A 11 18.49 -15.86 11.24
N GLY A 12 17.52 -15.11 10.70
CA GLY A 12 17.13 -13.77 11.15
C GLY A 12 15.87 -13.68 12.03
N GLY A 13 15.30 -14.80 12.48
CA GLY A 13 14.09 -14.81 13.31
C GLY A 13 12.78 -14.52 12.54
N LEU A 14 11.78 -13.94 13.22
CA LEU A 14 10.44 -13.66 12.65
C LEU A 14 10.39 -12.42 11.73
N LEU A 15 11.38 -11.53 11.83
CA LEU A 15 11.45 -10.28 11.08
C LEU A 15 11.40 -10.46 9.54
N PRO A 16 12.19 -11.34 8.91
CA PRO A 16 12.14 -11.52 7.46
C PRO A 16 10.77 -12.00 6.96
N TYR A 17 10.07 -12.83 7.73
CA TYR A 17 8.71 -13.26 7.41
C TYR A 17 7.71 -12.10 7.47
N TRP A 18 7.84 -11.22 8.46
CA TRP A 18 7.03 -10.02 8.57
C TRP A 18 7.27 -9.06 7.39
N LEU A 19 8.53 -8.87 7.00
CA LEU A 19 8.88 -8.05 5.82
C LEU A 19 8.31 -8.64 4.52
N LEU A 20 8.33 -9.96 4.39
CA LEU A 20 7.69 -10.63 3.26
C LEU A 20 6.18 -10.41 3.25
N LEU A 21 5.51 -10.64 4.37
CA LEU A 21 4.06 -10.44 4.49
C LEU A 21 3.67 -9.01 4.11
N THR A 22 4.33 -8.02 4.72
CA THR A 22 4.05 -6.60 4.46
C THR A 22 4.37 -6.20 3.02
N SER A 23 5.42 -6.77 2.40
CA SER A 23 5.71 -6.56 0.99
C SER A 23 4.61 -7.12 0.07
N ALA A 24 4.10 -8.32 0.36
CA ALA A 24 3.04 -8.94 -0.42
C ALA A 24 1.72 -8.15 -0.31
N ILE A 25 1.34 -7.73 0.90
CA ILE A 25 0.16 -6.89 1.13
C ILE A 25 0.30 -5.54 0.40
N SER A 26 1.49 -4.94 0.48
CA SER A 26 1.77 -3.66 -0.19
C SER A 26 1.69 -3.78 -1.72
N LEU A 27 2.19 -4.88 -2.31
CA LEU A 27 2.04 -5.14 -3.75
C LEU A 27 0.58 -5.31 -4.16
N ALA A 28 -0.20 -6.06 -3.37
CA ALA A 28 -1.63 -6.20 -3.63
C ALA A 28 -2.38 -4.85 -3.56
N ASN A 29 -2.02 -4.01 -2.58
CA ASN A 29 -2.55 -2.65 -2.47
C ASN A 29 -2.15 -1.77 -3.67
N SER A 30 -0.90 -1.85 -4.12
CA SER A 30 -0.47 -1.15 -5.34
C SER A 30 -1.29 -1.59 -6.54
N ILE A 31 -1.44 -2.89 -6.77
CA ILE A 31 -2.26 -3.42 -7.89
C ILE A 31 -3.70 -2.89 -7.80
N GLN A 32 -4.30 -2.88 -6.60
CA GLN A 32 -5.62 -2.29 -6.40
C GLN A 32 -5.65 -0.81 -6.81
N ALA A 33 -4.65 -0.01 -6.43
CA ALA A 33 -4.59 1.41 -6.75
C ALA A 33 -4.51 1.70 -8.26
N TYR A 34 -3.93 0.79 -9.05
CA TYR A 34 -3.87 0.90 -10.52
C TYR A 34 -5.12 0.37 -11.24
N THR A 35 -5.81 -0.59 -10.65
CA THR A 35 -6.94 -1.28 -11.29
C THR A 35 -8.30 -0.71 -10.90
N THR A 36 -8.43 -0.20 -9.67
CA THR A 36 -9.72 0.13 -9.06
C THR A 36 -9.65 1.43 -8.28
N LEU A 37 -10.15 2.52 -8.87
CA LEU A 37 -10.18 3.83 -8.19
C LEU A 37 -11.27 3.91 -7.12
N ALA A 38 -12.37 3.19 -7.32
CA ALA A 38 -13.52 3.27 -6.44
C ALA A 38 -13.19 2.83 -5.00
N ARG A 39 -12.43 1.74 -4.85
CA ARG A 39 -11.99 1.24 -3.53
C ARG A 39 -11.10 2.24 -2.81
N THR A 40 -10.16 2.88 -3.51
CA THR A 40 -9.33 3.94 -2.93
C THR A 40 -10.19 5.11 -2.49
N ARG A 41 -11.19 5.50 -3.29
CA ARG A 41 -12.09 6.61 -2.95
C ARG A 41 -12.92 6.37 -1.71
N GLU A 42 -13.39 5.14 -1.49
CA GLU A 42 -14.21 4.76 -0.32
C GLU A 42 -13.45 4.94 0.99
N VAL A 43 -12.16 4.60 1.03
CA VAL A 43 -11.34 4.71 2.26
C VAL A 43 -11.18 6.17 2.70
N TYR A 44 -11.07 7.08 1.74
CA TYR A 44 -10.88 8.51 1.97
C TYR A 44 -12.18 9.31 1.77
N ALA A 45 -13.33 8.64 1.70
CA ALA A 45 -14.60 9.31 1.49
C ALA A 45 -15.07 9.99 2.78
N GLY A 46 -15.40 11.28 2.69
CA GLY A 46 -16.14 11.97 3.74
C GLY A 46 -17.62 11.54 3.80
N PRO A 47 -18.39 12.07 4.77
CA PRO A 47 -19.83 11.83 4.87
C PRO A 47 -20.51 12.06 3.53
N ALA A 48 -21.24 11.07 3.03
CA ALA A 48 -21.93 11.17 1.75
C ALA A 48 -23.11 12.16 1.86
N PRO A 49 -23.42 12.94 0.80
CA PRO A 49 -24.64 13.75 0.77
C PRO A 49 -25.88 12.86 0.95
N ALA A 50 -26.92 13.36 1.61
CA ALA A 50 -28.16 12.60 1.83
C ALA A 50 -28.84 12.13 0.52
N THR A 51 -28.52 12.75 -0.61
CA THR A 51 -28.99 12.41 -1.96
C THR A 51 -28.14 11.35 -2.67
N TYR A 52 -26.99 10.96 -2.11
CA TYR A 52 -26.10 9.97 -2.72
C TYR A 52 -26.69 8.56 -2.63
N LYS A 53 -26.77 7.87 -3.78
CA LYS A 53 -27.09 6.44 -3.84
C LYS A 53 -25.87 5.68 -4.34
N ALA A 54 -25.41 4.72 -3.52
CA ALA A 54 -24.31 3.86 -3.89
C ALA A 54 -24.66 3.04 -5.16
N PRO A 55 -23.72 2.88 -6.10
CA PRO A 55 -23.92 1.99 -7.23
C PRO A 55 -24.16 0.56 -6.73
N THR A 56 -25.26 -0.06 -7.17
CA THR A 56 -25.65 -1.42 -6.78
C THR A 56 -24.92 -2.50 -7.57
N ASN A 57 -24.29 -2.14 -8.71
CA ASN A 57 -23.50 -3.06 -9.52
C ASN A 57 -22.02 -3.01 -9.10
N PRO A 58 -21.43 -4.11 -8.60
CA PRO A 58 -20.02 -4.16 -8.20
C PRO A 58 -19.05 -3.94 -9.36
N LEU A 59 -19.47 -4.17 -10.61
CA LEU A 59 -18.68 -3.88 -11.81
C LEU A 59 -18.61 -2.40 -12.14
N ALA A 60 -19.47 -1.56 -11.54
CA ALA A 60 -19.38 -0.12 -11.73
C ALA A 60 -18.08 0.44 -11.15
N LEU A 61 -17.46 -0.20 -10.15
CA LEU A 61 -16.30 0.24 -9.35
C LEU A 61 -14.96 0.42 -10.11
N THR A 62 -15.01 0.56 -11.43
CA THR A 62 -13.87 0.86 -12.30
C THR A 62 -13.40 2.32 -12.16
N PHE A 63 -12.36 2.72 -12.90
CA PHE A 63 -11.75 4.06 -12.80
C PHE A 63 -12.74 5.23 -12.99
N THR A 64 -13.88 4.99 -13.64
CA THR A 64 -14.91 6.00 -13.93
C THR A 64 -16.00 6.10 -12.86
N ALA A 65 -16.18 5.10 -11.99
CA ALA A 65 -17.15 5.24 -10.92
C ALA A 65 -16.68 6.22 -9.86
N ILE A 66 -17.59 7.11 -9.49
CA ILE A 66 -17.48 7.95 -8.31
C ILE A 66 -18.34 7.28 -7.23
N PRO A 67 -17.77 6.37 -6.40
CA PRO A 67 -18.49 5.73 -5.29
C PRO A 67 -18.71 6.68 -4.10
N ASN A 68 -18.14 7.89 -4.11
CA ASN A 68 -18.56 8.99 -3.25
C ASN A 68 -18.08 10.31 -3.87
N PRO A 69 -18.98 11.28 -4.15
CA PRO A 69 -18.59 12.58 -4.70
C PRO A 69 -17.71 13.42 -3.75
N ASN A 70 -17.73 13.12 -2.45
CA ASN A 70 -16.95 13.81 -1.43
C ASN A 70 -15.57 13.19 -1.19
N SER A 71 -15.13 12.24 -2.03
CA SER A 71 -13.77 11.71 -1.95
C SER A 71 -12.79 12.65 -2.66
N PRO A 72 -11.74 13.16 -1.98
CA PRO A 72 -10.72 14.00 -2.60
C PRO A 72 -9.77 13.21 -3.52
N VAL A 73 -9.90 11.88 -3.58
CA VAL A 73 -8.99 11.01 -4.32
C VAL A 73 -9.21 11.13 -5.83
N THR A 74 -8.15 11.50 -6.52
CA THR A 74 -8.09 11.55 -7.98
C THR A 74 -7.44 10.26 -8.53
N PRO A 75 -7.66 9.93 -9.82
CA PRO A 75 -6.95 8.80 -10.45
C PRO A 75 -5.43 8.95 -10.39
N LEU A 76 -4.93 10.19 -10.47
CA LEU A 76 -3.50 10.47 -10.40
C LEU A 76 -2.97 10.23 -8.98
N SER A 77 -3.64 10.78 -7.95
CA SER A 77 -3.18 10.59 -6.57
C SER A 77 -3.22 9.12 -6.13
N ALA A 78 -4.20 8.35 -6.59
CA ALA A 78 -4.25 6.90 -6.37
C ALA A 78 -3.03 6.17 -6.98
N ARG A 79 -2.66 6.48 -8.23
CA ARG A 79 -1.50 5.86 -8.88
C ARG A 79 -0.17 6.28 -8.26
N THR A 80 -0.04 7.55 -7.85
CA THR A 80 1.14 8.03 -7.12
C THR A 80 1.30 7.27 -5.80
N PHE A 81 0.21 7.13 -5.03
CA PHE A 81 0.20 6.32 -3.81
C PHE A 81 0.56 4.86 -4.08
N GLY A 82 -0.02 4.25 -5.13
CA GLY A 82 0.32 2.89 -5.56
C GLY A 82 1.80 2.73 -5.89
N THR A 83 2.38 3.66 -6.66
CA THR A 83 3.81 3.68 -7.01
C THR A 83 4.70 3.72 -5.78
N TRP A 84 4.38 4.61 -4.83
CA TRP A 84 5.12 4.76 -3.59
C TRP A 84 5.07 3.48 -2.74
N THR A 85 3.89 2.89 -2.63
CA THR A 85 3.67 1.63 -1.91
C THR A 85 4.41 0.46 -2.57
N ALA A 86 4.42 0.38 -3.91
CA ALA A 86 5.19 -0.62 -4.66
C ALA A 86 6.69 -0.48 -4.44
N LEU A 87 7.22 0.75 -4.51
CA LEU A 87 8.64 1.01 -4.26
C LEU A 87 9.06 0.52 -2.86
N ALA A 88 8.28 0.87 -1.84
CA ALA A 88 8.54 0.44 -0.48
C ALA A 88 8.37 -1.09 -0.32
N ALA A 89 7.44 -1.72 -1.06
CA ALA A 89 7.26 -3.17 -1.08
C ALA A 89 8.49 -3.90 -1.65
N VAL A 90 9.05 -3.41 -2.76
CA VAL A 90 10.25 -3.99 -3.39
C VAL A 90 11.43 -3.94 -2.43
N ILE A 91 11.66 -2.80 -1.76
CA ILE A 91 12.75 -2.65 -0.78
C ILE A 91 12.57 -3.64 0.38
N ARG A 92 11.35 -3.80 0.92
CA ARG A 92 11.05 -4.76 1.99
C ARG A 92 11.24 -6.20 1.54
N PHE A 93 10.84 -6.53 0.32
CA PHE A 93 11.04 -7.85 -0.27
C PHE A 93 12.54 -8.19 -0.33
N TYR A 94 13.36 -7.30 -0.88
CA TYR A 94 14.81 -7.50 -0.91
C TYR A 94 15.44 -7.58 0.49
N CYS A 95 14.99 -6.72 1.42
CA CYS A 95 15.43 -6.77 2.82
C CYS A 95 15.05 -8.09 3.51
N ALA A 96 13.95 -8.74 3.14
CA ALA A 96 13.54 -10.01 3.71
C ALA A 96 14.55 -11.14 3.39
N TYR A 97 15.09 -11.17 2.16
CA TYR A 97 16.08 -12.17 1.75
C TYR A 97 17.52 -11.81 2.14
N SER A 98 17.83 -10.52 2.25
CA SER A 98 19.17 -9.99 2.55
C SER A 98 19.25 -9.31 3.92
N LEU A 99 18.66 -9.93 4.95
CA LEU A 99 18.56 -9.32 6.29
C LEU A 99 19.93 -9.05 6.96
N ASN A 100 20.94 -9.85 6.62
CA ASN A 100 22.29 -9.71 7.19
C ASN A 100 23.12 -8.59 6.54
N ASP A 101 22.64 -8.00 5.43
CA ASP A 101 23.31 -6.86 4.83
C ASP A 101 22.75 -5.56 5.43
N PRO A 102 23.59 -4.78 6.16
CA PRO A 102 23.16 -3.56 6.82
C PRO A 102 22.59 -2.52 5.85
N ARG A 103 22.99 -2.55 4.56
CA ARG A 103 22.54 -1.58 3.56
C ARG A 103 21.05 -1.72 3.25
N PHE A 104 20.57 -2.95 3.06
CA PHE A 104 19.15 -3.21 2.79
C PHE A 104 18.29 -2.94 4.02
N TYR A 105 18.81 -3.27 5.21
CA TYR A 105 18.13 -2.96 6.47
C TYR A 105 17.94 -1.44 6.66
N GLN A 106 18.99 -0.66 6.45
CA GLN A 106 18.91 0.80 6.54
C GLN A 106 17.96 1.39 5.51
N LEU A 107 17.98 0.90 4.26
CA LEU A 107 17.03 1.34 3.23
C LEU A 107 15.59 1.05 3.64
N ALA A 108 15.30 -0.16 4.12
CA ALA A 108 13.97 -0.49 4.63
C ALA A 108 13.56 0.43 5.79
N LEU A 109 14.46 0.68 6.74
CA LEU A 109 14.21 1.61 7.86
C LEU A 109 13.93 3.04 7.38
N TRP A 110 14.70 3.54 6.41
CA TRP A 110 14.49 4.85 5.81
C TRP A 110 13.14 4.96 5.11
N THR A 111 12.69 3.91 4.39
CA THR A 111 11.35 3.95 3.78
C THR A 111 10.23 4.02 4.82
N TYR A 112 10.39 3.38 5.98
CA TYR A 112 9.46 3.55 7.11
C TYR A 112 9.55 4.95 7.71
N GLY A 113 10.77 5.49 7.88
CA GLY A 113 10.98 6.84 8.38
C GLY A 113 10.35 7.91 7.49
N VAL A 114 10.51 7.82 6.17
CA VAL A 114 9.88 8.75 5.22
C VAL A 114 8.36 8.63 5.26
N ALA A 115 7.82 7.41 5.29
CA ALA A 115 6.36 7.22 5.42
C ALA A 115 5.83 7.82 6.73
N TRP A 116 6.53 7.60 7.84
CA TRP A 116 6.18 8.16 9.14
C TRP A 116 6.21 9.70 9.10
N MET A 117 7.30 10.30 8.59
CA MET A 117 7.41 11.77 8.48
C MET A 117 6.28 12.35 7.62
N HIS A 118 5.94 11.71 6.50
CA HIS A 118 4.86 12.15 5.62
C HIS A 118 3.48 12.08 6.30
N PHE A 119 3.13 10.96 6.95
CA PHE A 119 1.84 10.86 7.63
C PHE A 119 1.75 11.74 8.88
N VAL A 120 2.86 11.94 9.58
CA VAL A 120 2.91 12.85 10.74
C VAL A 120 2.80 14.30 10.30
N SER A 121 3.42 14.71 9.19
CA SER A 121 3.25 16.09 8.70
C SER A 121 1.79 16.36 8.35
N GLU A 122 1.12 15.44 7.65
CA GLU A 122 -0.32 15.57 7.34
C GLU A 122 -1.18 15.61 8.60
N TRP A 123 -0.84 14.85 9.65
CA TRP A 123 -1.57 14.91 10.92
C TRP A 123 -1.41 16.25 11.63
N LEU A 124 -0.24 16.88 11.54
CA LEU A 124 0.03 18.17 12.18
C LEU A 124 -0.56 19.36 11.40
N ASP A 125 -0.87 19.17 10.11
CA ASP A 125 -1.49 20.16 9.24
C ASP A 125 -3.04 20.13 9.26
N VAL A 126 -3.66 19.19 10.00
CA VAL A 126 -5.12 19.04 10.21
C VAL A 126 -5.54 19.63 11.56
#